data_AF-A0A2H5QEQ8-F1
#
_entry.id   AF-A0A2H5QEQ8-F1
#
_cell.length_a   1.000
_cell.length_b   1.000
_cell.length_c   1.000
_cell.angle_alpha   90.00
_cell.angle_beta   90.00
_cell.angle_gamma   90.00
#
_symmetry.space_group_name_H-M   'P 1'
#
loop_
_entity.id
_entity.type
_entity.pdbx_description
1 polymer ?
#
loop_
_entity_poly.entity_id
_entity_poly.type
_entity_poly.pdbx_seq_one_letter_code
_entity_poly.pdbx_strand_id
1 'polypeptide(L)'
;MVTWPFFADQFCNEKLVVQVLRIGVTIGAERPPSLADEERNGVPVKKEDVKKAINMLMDEGEERDERRRRAREYGETAKTAIEEGGSSYLNIKLLIKDILQQAK
;
A
#
# COMPACT_ATOMS: atom_id res chain seq x y z
N MET A 1 -0.98 -3.63 -7.27
CA MET A 1 -2.01 -2.62 -6.94
C MET A 1 -1.82 -1.40 -7.83
N VAL A 2 -2.90 -0.75 -8.28
CA VAL A 2 -2.82 0.64 -8.77
C VAL A 2 -3.09 1.55 -7.59
N THR A 3 -2.17 2.47 -7.26
CA THR A 3 -2.36 3.43 -6.17
C THR A 3 -3.11 4.66 -6.68
N TRP A 4 -4.21 4.99 -6.02
CA TRP A 4 -5.03 6.18 -6.27
C TRP A 4 -5.23 6.94 -4.95
N PRO A 5 -4.20 7.66 -4.46
CA PRO A 5 -4.30 8.40 -3.21
C PRO A 5 -5.31 9.56 -3.34
N PHE A 6 -6.08 9.75 -2.29
CA PHE A 6 -7.14 10.76 -2.17
C PHE A 6 -6.82 11.75 -1.06
N PHE A 7 -6.49 11.27 0.15
CA PHE A 7 -6.17 12.15 1.30
C PHE A 7 -5.34 11.44 2.39
N ALA A 8 -5.02 12.18 3.45
CA ALA A 8 -4.29 11.70 4.63
C ALA A 8 -2.93 11.06 4.27
N ASP A 9 -2.64 9.90 4.88
CA ASP A 9 -1.39 9.16 4.74
C ASP A 9 -1.26 8.41 3.41
N GLN A 10 -2.30 8.42 2.56
CA GLN A 10 -2.34 7.63 1.33
C GLN A 10 -1.22 7.99 0.34
N PHE A 11 -0.77 9.26 0.31
CA PHE A 11 0.38 9.66 -0.50
C PHE A 11 1.69 9.06 0.01
N CYS A 12 1.87 8.96 1.33
CA CYS A 12 3.00 8.25 1.93
C CYS A 12 2.91 6.74 1.65
N ASN A 13 1.73 6.15 1.79
CA ASN A 13 1.49 4.74 1.51
C ASN A 13 1.71 4.40 0.02
N GLU A 14 1.41 5.32 -0.90
CA GLU A 14 1.79 5.18 -2.31
C GLU A 14 3.32 5.08 -2.45
N LYS A 15 4.09 5.97 -1.82
CA LYS A 15 5.57 5.91 -1.88
C LYS A 15 6.09 4.58 -1.34
N LEU A 16 5.53 4.11 -0.22
CA LEU A 16 5.85 2.79 0.32
C LEU A 16 5.58 1.67 -0.71
N VAL A 17 4.38 1.62 -1.28
CA VAL A 17 3.97 0.54 -2.21
C VAL A 17 4.73 0.57 -3.53
N VAL A 18 4.93 1.76 -4.11
CA VAL A 18 5.48 1.93 -5.46
C VAL A 18 7.01 2.01 -5.44
N GLN A 19 7.60 2.77 -4.52
CA GLN A 19 9.04 3.06 -4.54
C GLN A 19 9.84 2.11 -3.66
N VAL A 20 9.32 1.76 -2.47
CA VAL A 20 10.03 0.93 -1.49
C VAL A 20 9.75 -0.56 -1.73
N LEU A 21 8.49 -0.97 -1.62
CA LEU A 21 8.08 -2.38 -1.80
C LEU A 21 8.09 -2.77 -3.29
N ARG A 22 7.91 -1.79 -4.19
CA ARG A 22 7.86 -1.98 -5.65
C ARG A 22 6.85 -3.07 -6.06
N ILE A 23 5.65 -3.04 -5.49
CA ILE A 23 4.56 -4.01 -5.78
C ILE A 23 3.32 -3.35 -6.43
N GLY A 24 3.41 -2.05 -6.73
CA GLY A 24 2.32 -1.29 -7.33
C GLY A 24 2.76 -0.34 -8.43
N VAL A 25 1.77 0.27 -9.05
CA VAL A 25 1.89 1.30 -10.08
C VAL A 25 1.06 2.50 -9.62
N THR A 26 1.58 3.71 -9.78
CA THR A 26 0.81 4.93 -9.49
C THR A 26 -0.13 5.29 -10.62
N ILE A 27 -1.31 5.81 -10.27
CA ILE A 27 -2.21 6.41 -11.25
C ILE A 27 -1.80 7.84 -11.65
N GLY A 28 -0.79 8.42 -10.99
CA GLY A 28 -0.32 9.78 -11.25
C GLY A 28 -1.06 10.87 -10.48
N ALA A 29 -1.72 10.52 -9.38
CA ALA A 29 -2.35 11.48 -8.48
C ALA A 29 -1.28 12.22 -7.65
N GLU A 30 -1.02 13.49 -7.97
CA GLU A 30 0.04 14.26 -7.31
C GLU A 30 -0.43 15.05 -6.08
N ARG A 31 -1.72 15.37 -5.99
CA ARG A 31 -2.29 16.19 -4.93
C ARG A 31 -3.69 15.73 -4.53
N PRO A 32 -4.10 15.94 -3.27
CA PRO A 32 -5.47 15.65 -2.84
C PRO A 32 -6.48 16.53 -3.61
N PRO A 33 -7.77 16.14 -3.64
CA PRO A 33 -8.82 16.99 -4.18
C PRO A 33 -8.84 18.35 -3.46
N SER A 34 -9.21 19.39 -4.21
CA SER A 34 -9.45 20.71 -3.63
C SER A 34 -10.74 20.68 -2.83
N LEU A 35 -10.69 21.07 -1.55
CA LEU A 35 -11.88 21.25 -0.71
C LEU A 35 -12.76 22.44 -1.16
N ALA A 36 -12.23 23.34 -2.00
CA ALA A 36 -12.90 24.56 -2.42
C ALA A 36 -13.73 24.40 -3.71
N ASP A 37 -13.56 23.30 -4.45
CA ASP A 37 -14.23 23.07 -5.74
C ASP A 37 -15.19 21.87 -5.62
N GLU A 38 -16.36 22.07 -5.01
CA GLU A 38 -17.36 21.00 -4.79
C GLU A 38 -17.88 20.36 -6.10
N GLU A 39 -17.89 21.08 -7.21
CA GLU A 39 -18.25 20.52 -8.52
C GLU A 39 -17.11 19.70 -9.17
N ARG A 40 -15.88 19.82 -8.66
CA ARG A 40 -14.68 19.11 -9.13
C ARG A 40 -14.05 18.27 -8.02
N ASN A 41 -14.89 17.61 -7.23
CA ASN A 41 -14.57 16.82 -6.03
C ASN A 41 -13.70 15.56 -6.23
N GLY A 42 -12.99 15.44 -7.34
CA GLY A 42 -12.13 14.30 -7.66
C GLY A 42 -10.65 14.64 -7.60
N VAL A 43 -9.83 13.63 -7.30
CA VAL A 43 -8.40 13.69 -7.60
C VAL A 43 -8.26 13.91 -9.12
N PRO A 44 -7.51 14.93 -9.57
CA PRO A 44 -7.45 15.28 -10.99
C PRO A 44 -6.65 14.23 -11.77
N VAL A 45 -7.35 13.17 -12.20
CA VAL A 45 -6.81 12.06 -13.00
C VAL A 45 -7.60 11.97 -14.29
N LYS A 46 -6.92 11.90 -15.44
CA LYS A 46 -7.57 11.77 -16.74
C LYS A 46 -7.82 10.30 -17.07
N LYS A 47 -8.74 10.04 -18.00
CA LYS A 47 -9.02 8.68 -18.50
C LYS A 47 -7.75 8.02 -19.05
N GLU A 48 -6.87 8.80 -19.66
CA GLU A 48 -5.60 8.37 -20.23
C GLU A 48 -4.64 7.86 -19.16
N ASP A 49 -4.60 8.53 -18.00
CA ASP A 49 -3.78 8.13 -16.86
C ASP A 49 -4.26 6.79 -16.28
N VAL A 50 -5.59 6.61 -16.18
CA VAL A 50 -6.20 5.33 -15.77
C VAL A 50 -5.81 4.21 -16.73
N LYS A 51 -5.96 4.43 -18.04
CA LYS A 51 -5.57 3.44 -19.07
C LYS A 51 -4.09 3.09 -18.98
N LYS A 52 -3.23 4.10 -18.86
CA LYS A 52 -1.78 3.91 -18.74
C LYS A 52 -1.43 3.10 -17.51
N ALA A 53 -2.01 3.39 -16.35
CA ALA A 53 -1.76 2.67 -15.11
C ALA A 53 -2.23 1.20 -15.18
N ILE A 54 -3.39 0.94 -15.79
CA ILE A 54 -3.89 -0.42 -16.02
C ILE A 54 -2.95 -1.19 -16.93
N ASN A 55 -2.55 -0.60 -18.06
CA ASN A 55 -1.61 -1.23 -18.99
C ASN A 55 -0.30 -1.53 -18.27
N MET A 56 0.35 -0.55 -17.64
CA MET A 56 1.59 -0.78 -16.89
C MET A 56 1.48 -1.87 -15.81
N LEU A 57 0.32 -2.02 -15.16
CA LEU A 57 0.11 -3.07 -14.17
C LEU A 57 -0.04 -4.46 -14.81
N MET A 58 -0.67 -4.53 -15.97
CA MET A 58 -1.11 -5.78 -16.62
C MET A 58 -0.20 -6.23 -17.76
N ASP A 59 0.60 -5.33 -18.32
CA ASP A 59 1.50 -5.55 -19.45
C ASP A 59 2.41 -6.75 -19.18
N GLU A 60 2.62 -7.54 -20.23
CA GLU A 60 3.55 -8.66 -20.18
C GLU A 60 4.99 -8.15 -20.10
N GLY A 61 5.81 -8.81 -19.29
CA GLY A 61 7.20 -8.46 -19.14
C GLY A 61 7.73 -8.65 -17.72
N GLU A 62 9.05 -8.55 -17.62
CA GLU A 62 9.82 -8.79 -16.39
C GLU A 62 9.31 -7.94 -15.22
N GLU A 63 9.03 -6.66 -15.48
CA GLU A 63 8.53 -5.72 -14.47
C GLU A 63 7.21 -6.18 -13.81
N ARG A 64 6.28 -6.75 -14.59
CA ARG A 64 5.00 -7.27 -14.08
C ARG A 64 5.20 -8.54 -13.27
N ASP A 65 6.04 -9.45 -13.75
CA ASP A 65 6.31 -10.70 -13.07
C ASP A 65 7.06 -10.49 -11.76
N GLU A 66 8.02 -9.57 -11.75
CA GLU A 66 8.80 -9.19 -10.59
C GLU A 66 7.94 -8.46 -9.53
N ARG A 67 7.04 -7.55 -9.95
CA ARG A 67 6.02 -6.98 -9.04
C ARG A 67 5.17 -8.07 -8.39
N ARG A 68 4.72 -9.06 -9.15
CA ARG A 68 3.88 -10.17 -8.65
C ARG A 68 4.66 -11.13 -7.75
N ARG A 69 5.95 -11.38 -8.05
CA ARG A 69 6.84 -12.18 -7.19
C ARG A 69 7.00 -11.54 -5.83
N ARG A 70 7.41 -10.27 -5.77
CA ARG A 70 7.53 -9.51 -4.51
C ARG A 70 6.22 -9.47 -3.73
N ALA A 71 5.09 -9.24 -4.40
CA ALA A 71 3.79 -9.23 -3.74
C ALA A 71 3.45 -10.57 -3.07
N ARG A 72 3.78 -11.71 -3.69
CA ARG A 72 3.62 -13.04 -3.08
C ARG A 72 4.54 -13.23 -1.88
N GLU A 73 5.80 -12.83 -1.99
CA GLU A 73 6.77 -12.93 -0.89
C GLU A 73 6.36 -12.12 0.33
N TYR A 74 5.88 -10.89 0.13
CA TYR A 74 5.31 -10.10 1.23
C TYR A 74 4.03 -10.73 1.79
N GLY A 75 3.22 -11.40 0.97
CA GLY A 75 2.06 -12.17 1.42
C GLY A 75 2.43 -13.30 2.38
N GLU A 76 3.41 -14.13 2.00
CA GLU A 76 3.90 -15.22 2.85
C GLU A 76 4.59 -14.68 4.12
N THR A 77 5.36 -13.60 4.00
CA THR A 77 6.00 -12.93 5.15
C THR A 77 4.95 -12.42 6.14
N ALA A 78 3.88 -11.78 5.66
CA ALA A 78 2.81 -11.29 6.50
C ALA A 78 2.06 -12.42 7.22
N LYS A 79 1.84 -13.55 6.52
CA LYS A 79 1.23 -14.75 7.11
C LYS A 79 2.11 -15.33 8.21
N THR A 80 3.40 -15.52 7.94
CA THR A 80 4.36 -16.04 8.93
C THR A 80 4.49 -15.12 10.15
N ALA A 81 4.40 -13.80 9.97
CA ALA A 81 4.51 -12.84 11.07
C ALA A 81 3.41 -12.97 12.13
N ILE A 82 2.23 -13.47 11.76
CA ILE A 82 1.07 -13.62 12.68
C ILE A 82 0.89 -15.04 13.23
N GLU A 83 1.57 -16.03 12.66
CA GLU A 83 1.58 -17.40 13.17
C GLU A 83 2.27 -17.50 14.55
N GLU A 84 2.05 -18.60 15.27
CA GLU A 84 2.67 -18.78 16.58
C GLU A 84 4.20 -18.75 16.48
N GLY A 85 4.83 -17.89 17.29
CA GLY A 85 6.27 -17.62 17.20
C GLY A 85 6.68 -16.56 16.17
N GLY A 86 5.74 -16.06 15.36
CA GLY A 86 5.94 -14.95 14.43
C GLY A 86 6.15 -13.60 15.12
N SER A 87 6.73 -12.64 14.40
CA SER A 87 7.12 -11.34 14.97
C SER A 87 5.94 -10.53 15.51
N SER A 88 4.84 -10.43 14.76
CA SER A 88 3.64 -9.72 15.20
C SER A 88 2.93 -10.45 16.35
N TYR A 89 2.89 -11.79 16.31
CA TYR A 89 2.38 -12.62 17.41
C TYR A 89 3.14 -12.34 18.71
N LEU A 90 4.48 -12.37 18.65
CA LEU A 90 5.35 -12.11 19.79
C LEU A 90 5.20 -10.67 20.31
N ASN A 91 5.12 -9.68 19.42
CA ASN A 91 4.95 -8.29 19.81
C ASN A 91 3.66 -8.04 20.59
N ILE A 92 2.53 -8.62 20.17
CA ILE A 92 1.28 -8.50 20.92
C ILE A 92 1.36 -9.21 22.27
N LYS A 93 1.99 -10.38 22.32
CA LYS A 93 2.21 -11.10 23.60
C LYS A 93 3.06 -10.29 24.57
N LEU A 94 4.11 -9.62 24.08
CA LEU A 94 4.95 -8.74 24.88
C LEU A 94 4.18 -7.50 25.37
N LEU A 95 3.40 -6.87 24.49
CA LEU A 95 2.55 -5.74 24.85
C LEU A 95 1.56 -6.09 25.97
N ILE A 96 0.86 -7.23 25.86
CA ILE A 96 -0.07 -7.69 26.88
C ILE A 96 0.66 -7.92 28.21
N LYS A 97 1.83 -8.56 28.18
CA LYS A 97 2.64 -8.80 29.38
C LYS A 97 3.05 -7.50 30.06
N ASP A 98 3.48 -6.50 29.28
CA ASP A 98 3.88 -5.19 29.78
C ASP A 98 2.71 -4.47 30.48
N ILE A 99 1.53 -4.44 29.85
CA ILE A 99 0.31 -3.87 30.44
C ILE A 99 -0.04 -4.57 31.77
N LEU A 100 0.03 -5.91 31.81
CA LEU A 100 -0.25 -6.68 33.04
C LEU A 100 0.76 -6.43 34.16
N GLN A 101 1.99 -6.04 33.83
CA GLN A 101 3.00 -5.68 34.81
C GLN A 101 2.79 -4.27 35.37
N GLN A 102 2.31 -3.34 34.55
CA GLN A 102 2.00 -1.96 34.96
C GLN A 102 0.70 -1.84 35.76
N ALA A 103 -0.22 -2.80 35.61
CA ALA A 103 -1.49 -2.84 36.35
C ALA A 103 -1.36 -3.42 37.78
N LYS A 104 -0.15 -3.78 38.21
CA LYS A 104 0.17 -4.22 39.58
C LYS A 104 0.81 -3.10 40.37
#